data_AF-A0A9P8KIM8-F1
#
_entry.id   AF-A0A9P8KIM8-F1
#
_cell.length_a   1.000
_cell.length_b   1.000
_cell.length_c   1.000
_cell.angle_alpha   90.00
_cell.angle_beta   90.00
_cell.angle_gamma   90.00
#
_symmetry.space_group_name_H-M   'P 1'
#
loop_
_entity.id
_entity.type
_entity.pdbx_description
1 polymer ?
#
loop_
_entity_poly.entity_id
_entity_poly.type
_entity_poly.pdbx_seq_one_letter_code
_entity_poly.pdbx_strand_id
1 'polypeptide(L)'
;MSSTLKRKPSPSEDDSLAESSKRRFTETTTEDTAPSQDNDTGASSAAPTPTPTSTSDSPAPSSQADRLARFAALRNRNKSSRDDNRKATTLEVSRASADPNALAALSRRKERATEKLLHAQTLEDGDDWDRKRAWDWTAEESAAWDKKLAKKKAHRDNVAFQDFGQDANKIYKRQVRDMNPDVSNYEAEKMAAVERAAQSGGLEIVETEDGELIAVDKDGSFYSTKDSTDFVGNKPSKEKIDKLVGEIQKAEEVRLKKRKERSGKEEDGDVTYINDKNKQFNQKLARFYNKYTSEIRDSFERGTAI
;
A
#
# COMPACT_ATOMS: atom_id res chain seq x y z
N MET A 1 -46.77 2.02 20.92
CA MET A 1 -46.12 0.73 20.64
C MET A 1 -44.85 1.03 19.85
N SER A 2 -43.69 0.84 20.46
CA SER A 2 -42.40 1.25 19.91
C SER A 2 -41.95 0.26 18.84
N SER A 3 -41.81 0.69 17.59
CA SER A 3 -41.29 -0.14 16.50
C SER A 3 -39.78 -0.27 16.62
N THR A 4 -39.30 -1.41 17.12
CA THR A 4 -37.88 -1.74 17.09
C THR A 4 -37.43 -1.87 15.63
N LEU A 5 -36.59 -0.94 15.16
CA LEU A 5 -35.89 -1.08 13.88
C LEU A 5 -34.96 -2.29 13.95
N LYS A 6 -35.41 -3.43 13.43
CA LYS A 6 -34.53 -4.57 13.16
C LYS A 6 -33.49 -4.12 12.13
N ARG A 7 -32.23 -3.96 12.55
CA ARG A 7 -31.09 -3.87 11.64
C ARG A 7 -31.12 -5.11 10.73
N LYS A 8 -31.06 -4.90 9.42
CA LYS A 8 -30.95 -6.00 8.45
C LYS A 8 -29.64 -6.76 8.69
N PRO A 9 -29.63 -8.10 8.61
CA PRO A 9 -28.40 -8.87 8.67
C PRO A 9 -27.46 -8.45 7.53
N SER A 10 -26.15 -8.43 7.82
CA SER A 10 -25.09 -8.17 6.84
C SER A 10 -25.18 -9.16 5.67
N PRO A 11 -24.93 -8.73 4.41
CA PRO A 11 -24.87 -9.65 3.29
C PRO A 11 -23.81 -10.74 3.53
N SER A 12 -24.19 -12.01 3.43
CA SER A 12 -23.28 -13.15 3.44
C SER A 12 -22.29 -13.05 2.27
N GLU A 13 -21.00 -13.27 2.53
CA GLU A 13 -19.92 -13.04 1.56
C GLU A 13 -20.00 -13.92 0.29
N ASP A 14 -20.83 -14.98 0.30
CA ASP A 14 -21.03 -15.86 -0.86
C ASP A 14 -21.66 -15.13 -2.08
N ASP A 15 -22.46 -14.07 -1.86
CA ASP A 15 -23.01 -13.25 -2.96
C ASP A 15 -21.94 -12.36 -3.64
N SER A 16 -20.81 -12.10 -2.96
CA SER A 16 -19.74 -11.24 -3.49
C SER A 16 -18.74 -11.99 -4.39
N LEU A 17 -18.74 -13.33 -4.33
CA LEU A 17 -17.81 -14.19 -5.06
C LEU A 17 -18.25 -14.46 -6.51
N ALA A 18 -19.56 -14.40 -6.80
CA ALA A 18 -20.10 -14.61 -8.15
C ALA A 18 -19.61 -13.54 -9.16
N GLU A 19 -19.38 -12.30 -8.71
CA GLU A 19 -19.02 -11.18 -9.59
C GLU A 19 -17.50 -11.10 -9.90
N SER A 20 -16.65 -11.70 -9.05
CA SER A 20 -15.19 -11.47 -9.08
C SER A 20 -14.39 -12.47 -9.93
N SER A 21 -15.01 -13.58 -10.35
CA SER A 21 -14.33 -14.70 -11.04
C SER A 21 -14.05 -14.48 -12.55
N LYS A 22 -14.14 -13.23 -13.05
CA LYS A 22 -13.99 -12.93 -14.49
C LYS A 22 -12.70 -12.24 -14.92
N ARG A 23 -11.65 -12.17 -14.09
CA ARG A 23 -10.37 -11.57 -14.50
C ARG A 23 -9.21 -12.56 -14.38
N ARG A 24 -8.89 -13.11 -15.56
CA ARG A 24 -7.86 -14.10 -15.88
C ARG A 24 -6.46 -13.55 -15.69
N PHE A 25 -5.63 -14.40 -15.13
CA PHE A 25 -4.19 -14.29 -14.88
C PHE A 25 -3.41 -14.48 -16.19
N THR A 26 -2.43 -13.62 -16.47
CA THR A 26 -1.43 -13.81 -17.54
C THR A 26 -0.05 -13.51 -16.98
N GLU A 27 0.77 -14.55 -16.87
CA GLU A 27 2.20 -14.49 -16.57
C GLU A 27 2.98 -13.92 -17.74
N THR A 28 3.99 -13.09 -17.44
CA THR A 28 5.06 -12.74 -18.37
C THR A 28 6.39 -12.87 -17.65
N THR A 29 7.17 -13.85 -18.10
CA THR A 29 8.58 -14.08 -17.82
C THR A 29 9.43 -13.06 -18.58
N THR A 30 10.43 -12.47 -17.92
CA THR A 30 11.51 -11.73 -18.59
C THR A 30 12.83 -12.01 -17.88
N GLU A 31 13.73 -12.67 -18.59
CA GLU A 31 15.19 -12.68 -18.37
C GLU A 31 15.77 -11.33 -18.81
N ASP A 32 16.73 -10.77 -18.08
CA ASP A 32 17.99 -10.28 -18.68
C ASP A 32 19.07 -9.85 -17.66
N THR A 33 20.23 -10.49 -17.81
CA THR A 33 21.63 -10.02 -17.89
C THR A 33 22.12 -8.68 -17.27
N ALA A 34 23.28 -8.80 -16.59
CA ALA A 34 24.22 -7.81 -16.02
C ALA A 34 24.79 -6.79 -17.06
N PRO A 35 25.69 -5.79 -16.77
CA PRO A 35 26.81 -5.83 -15.80
C PRO A 35 27.21 -4.50 -15.12
N SER A 36 28.15 -4.53 -14.15
CA SER A 36 29.30 -3.60 -14.08
C SER A 36 30.28 -3.97 -12.96
N GLN A 37 31.53 -3.60 -13.23
CA GLN A 37 32.80 -3.99 -12.62
C GLN A 37 33.11 -3.23 -11.32
N ASP A 38 33.81 -3.87 -10.39
CA ASP A 38 34.57 -3.19 -9.34
C ASP A 38 36.03 -3.64 -9.39
N ASN A 39 36.92 -2.65 -9.37
CA ASN A 39 38.36 -2.81 -9.29
C ASN A 39 38.88 -2.02 -8.07
N ASP A 40 39.71 -2.73 -7.30
CA ASP A 40 40.87 -2.24 -6.57
C ASP A 40 40.79 -1.85 -5.07
N THR A 41 41.52 -2.69 -4.32
CA THR A 41 42.53 -2.42 -3.27
C THR A 41 42.22 -1.60 -2.01
N GLY A 42 42.56 -2.22 -0.86
CA GLY A 42 43.50 -1.58 0.06
C GLY A 42 43.05 -1.33 1.50
N ALA A 43 43.54 -2.22 2.39
CA ALA A 43 44.07 -1.92 3.72
C ALA A 43 43.13 -1.65 4.91
N SER A 44 43.19 -2.62 5.85
CA SER A 44 43.54 -2.46 7.27
C SER A 44 42.56 -1.76 8.21
N SER A 45 42.05 -2.50 9.22
CA SER A 45 42.39 -2.26 10.64
C SER A 45 41.51 -3.06 11.61
N ALA A 46 42.16 -3.50 12.71
CA ALA A 46 41.61 -3.73 14.05
C ALA A 46 40.74 -4.96 14.32
N ALA A 47 41.43 -6.03 14.73
CA ALA A 47 40.91 -7.04 15.64
C ALA A 47 40.80 -6.50 17.08
N PRO A 48 39.74 -6.80 17.85
CA PRO A 48 39.78 -6.71 19.30
C PRO A 48 40.26 -8.03 19.91
N THR A 49 41.34 -7.95 20.67
CA THR A 49 41.87 -8.96 21.57
C THR A 49 40.91 -9.22 22.74
N PRO A 50 40.56 -10.49 23.06
CA PRO A 50 40.13 -10.84 24.40
C PRO A 50 41.33 -11.30 25.24
N THR A 51 41.54 -10.62 26.35
CA THR A 51 42.42 -11.01 27.46
C THR A 51 41.94 -12.31 28.11
N PRO A 52 42.82 -13.31 28.35
CA PRO A 52 42.50 -14.41 29.25
C PRO A 52 43.03 -14.11 30.66
N THR A 53 42.11 -13.96 31.61
CA THR A 53 42.42 -14.04 33.04
C THR A 53 42.57 -15.50 33.45
N SER A 54 43.62 -15.78 34.22
CA SER A 54 43.98 -17.06 34.80
C SER A 54 42.89 -17.68 35.67
N THR A 55 42.64 -18.98 35.48
CA THR A 55 42.29 -19.89 36.58
C THR A 55 42.90 -21.26 36.28
N SER A 56 43.77 -21.69 37.19
CA SER A 56 44.41 -22.98 37.27
C SER A 56 43.38 -24.11 37.48
N ASP A 57 43.44 -25.17 36.66
CA ASP A 57 43.28 -26.52 37.18
C ASP A 57 43.90 -27.56 36.22
N SER A 58 44.86 -28.32 36.73
CA SER A 58 45.46 -29.48 36.05
C SER A 58 44.76 -30.74 36.54
N PRO A 59 44.15 -31.59 35.68
CA PRO A 59 43.69 -32.89 36.12
C PRO A 59 44.73 -33.98 35.87
N ALA A 60 44.89 -34.86 36.86
CA ALA A 60 45.69 -36.08 36.92
C ALA A 60 45.52 -37.04 35.71
N PRO A 61 46.40 -38.06 35.51
CA PRO A 61 46.34 -38.92 34.32
C PRO A 61 45.08 -39.79 34.30
N SER A 62 44.04 -39.31 33.60
CA SER A 62 42.78 -40.04 33.40
C SER A 62 43.00 -41.44 32.78
N SER A 63 42.25 -42.43 33.28
CA SER A 63 42.27 -43.82 32.80
C SER A 63 41.86 -43.90 31.34
N GLN A 64 42.25 -44.96 30.62
CA GLN A 64 41.89 -45.11 29.20
C GLN A 64 40.36 -45.08 28.99
N ALA A 65 39.58 -45.61 29.93
CA ALA A 65 38.12 -45.56 29.89
C ALA A 65 37.57 -44.13 30.00
N ASP A 66 38.12 -43.30 30.87
CA ASP A 66 37.73 -41.89 31.01
C ASP A 66 38.07 -41.08 29.75
N ARG A 67 39.18 -41.41 29.08
CA ARG A 67 39.55 -40.80 27.79
C ARG A 67 38.56 -41.19 26.69
N LEU A 68 38.15 -42.46 26.63
CA LEU A 68 37.14 -42.94 25.67
C LEU A 68 35.76 -42.32 25.94
N ALA A 69 35.35 -42.19 27.21
CA ALA A 69 34.08 -41.55 27.58
C ALA A 69 34.08 -40.05 27.24
N ARG A 70 35.17 -39.33 27.54
CA ARG A 70 35.33 -37.92 27.13
C ARG A 70 35.34 -37.76 25.62
N PHE A 71 35.95 -38.69 24.90
CA PHE A 71 35.96 -38.69 23.44
C PHE A 71 34.59 -38.98 22.83
N ALA A 72 33.83 -39.92 23.41
CA ALA A 72 32.44 -40.17 23.02
C ALA A 72 31.54 -38.96 23.30
N ALA A 73 31.70 -38.30 24.46
CA ALA A 73 30.99 -37.05 24.78
C ALA A 73 31.35 -35.93 23.80
N LEU A 74 32.63 -35.79 23.44
CA LEU A 74 33.08 -34.82 22.45
C LEU A 74 32.50 -35.12 21.05
N ARG A 75 32.42 -36.39 20.65
CA ARG A 75 31.77 -36.81 19.40
C ARG A 75 30.28 -36.50 19.41
N ASN A 76 29.57 -36.77 20.50
CA ASN A 76 28.15 -36.45 20.63
C ASN A 76 27.90 -34.95 20.57
N ARG A 77 28.74 -34.14 21.25
CA ARG A 77 28.69 -32.68 21.19
C ARG A 77 28.97 -32.15 19.78
N ASN A 78 29.94 -32.73 19.09
CA ASN A 78 30.24 -32.38 17.70
C ASN A 78 29.12 -32.82 16.75
N LYS A 79 28.41 -33.90 17.04
CA LYS A 79 27.25 -34.34 16.25
C LYS A 79 26.05 -33.41 16.48
N SER A 80 25.72 -33.09 17.73
CA SER A 80 24.61 -32.18 18.04
C SER A 80 24.84 -30.80 17.46
N SER A 81 26.06 -30.25 17.58
CA SER A 81 26.38 -28.95 16.98
C SER A 81 26.26 -28.97 15.45
N ARG A 82 26.65 -30.08 14.79
CA ARG A 82 26.46 -30.24 13.34
C ARG A 82 24.98 -30.32 12.96
N ASP A 83 24.18 -31.05 13.73
CA ASP A 83 22.74 -31.18 13.49
C ASP A 83 22.01 -29.85 13.72
N ASP A 84 22.37 -29.11 14.76
CA ASP A 84 21.80 -27.79 15.06
C ASP A 84 22.22 -26.75 14.02
N ASN A 85 23.48 -26.76 13.59
CA ASN A 85 23.95 -25.93 12.47
C ASN A 85 23.18 -26.27 11.18
N ARG A 86 22.98 -27.55 10.86
CA ARG A 86 22.21 -27.97 9.70
C ARG A 86 20.76 -27.49 9.79
N LYS A 87 20.11 -27.68 10.95
CA LYS A 87 18.74 -27.19 11.18
C LYS A 87 18.66 -25.68 11.03
N ALA A 88 19.60 -24.93 11.63
CA ALA A 88 19.67 -23.48 11.49
C ALA A 88 19.82 -23.07 10.02
N THR A 89 20.74 -23.67 9.27
CA THR A 89 20.89 -23.41 7.83
C THR A 89 19.61 -23.72 7.06
N THR A 90 18.94 -24.85 7.33
CA THR A 90 17.68 -25.19 6.65
C THR A 90 16.55 -24.22 7.01
N LEU A 91 16.49 -23.73 8.24
CA LEU A 91 15.50 -22.76 8.68
C LEU A 91 15.75 -21.39 8.03
N GLU A 92 17.01 -20.94 7.97
CA GLU A 92 17.40 -19.72 7.25
C GLU A 92 17.05 -19.81 5.76
N VAL A 93 17.35 -20.93 5.10
CA VAL A 93 16.94 -21.16 3.70
C VAL A 93 15.42 -21.16 3.55
N SER A 94 14.68 -21.76 4.49
CA SER A 94 13.21 -21.77 4.47
C SER A 94 12.60 -20.38 4.74
N ARG A 95 13.25 -19.56 5.56
CA ARG A 95 12.84 -18.17 5.83
C ARG A 95 13.12 -17.29 4.63
N ALA A 96 14.28 -17.47 4.00
CA ALA A 96 14.68 -16.75 2.79
C ALA A 96 13.81 -17.13 1.57
N SER A 97 13.31 -18.37 1.50
CA SER A 97 12.46 -18.84 0.40
C SER A 97 10.96 -18.61 0.61
N ALA A 98 10.53 -18.21 1.81
CA ALA A 98 9.13 -17.98 2.09
C ALA A 98 8.69 -16.59 1.64
N ASP A 99 7.98 -16.51 0.51
CA ASP A 99 7.37 -15.28 0.05
C ASP A 99 6.33 -14.75 1.06
N PRO A 100 6.51 -13.55 1.64
CA PRO A 100 5.60 -13.01 2.65
C PRO A 100 4.14 -12.90 2.16
N ASN A 101 3.96 -12.59 0.87
CA ASN A 101 2.65 -12.49 0.24
C ASN A 101 1.94 -13.85 0.12
N ALA A 102 2.68 -14.91 -0.18
CA ALA A 102 2.15 -16.27 -0.26
C ALA A 102 1.75 -16.78 1.13
N LEU A 103 2.55 -16.50 2.16
CA LEU A 103 2.23 -16.80 3.55
C LEU A 103 0.95 -16.06 4.03
N ALA A 104 0.81 -14.78 3.70
CA ALA A 104 -0.38 -14.00 4.00
C ALA A 104 -1.64 -14.56 3.27
N ALA A 105 -1.49 -15.01 2.03
CA ALA A 105 -2.59 -15.64 1.30
C ALA A 105 -3.00 -17.00 1.93
N LEU A 106 -2.01 -17.79 2.37
CA LEU A 106 -2.23 -19.09 3.00
C LEU A 106 -2.87 -18.94 4.39
N SER A 107 -2.41 -18.02 5.23
CA SER A 107 -3.04 -17.69 6.52
C SER A 107 -4.50 -17.27 6.34
N ARG A 108 -4.81 -16.34 5.42
CA ARG A 108 -6.19 -15.97 5.08
C ARG A 108 -7.04 -17.14 4.58
N ARG A 109 -6.45 -18.14 3.90
CA ARG A 109 -7.16 -19.34 3.48
C ARG A 109 -7.44 -20.26 4.67
N LYS A 110 -6.49 -20.41 5.59
CA LYS A 110 -6.65 -21.16 6.83
C LYS A 110 -7.72 -20.53 7.72
N GLU A 111 -7.66 -19.23 7.94
CA GLU A 111 -8.65 -18.46 8.72
C GLU A 111 -10.07 -18.65 8.16
N ARG A 112 -10.25 -18.50 6.84
CA ARG A 112 -11.54 -18.77 6.19
C ARG A 112 -12.00 -20.22 6.35
N ALA A 113 -11.08 -21.19 6.29
CA ALA A 113 -11.42 -22.59 6.51
C ALA A 113 -11.86 -22.84 7.96
N THR A 114 -11.13 -22.28 8.94
CA THR A 114 -11.50 -22.39 10.36
C THR A 114 -12.82 -21.73 10.67
N GLU A 115 -13.11 -20.57 10.07
CA GLU A 115 -14.41 -19.89 10.21
C GLU A 115 -15.55 -20.72 9.62
N LYS A 116 -15.35 -21.35 8.45
CA LYS A 116 -16.35 -22.24 7.83
C LYS A 116 -16.61 -23.49 8.65
N LEU A 117 -15.57 -24.07 9.25
CA LEU A 117 -15.71 -25.20 10.17
C LEU A 117 -16.48 -24.78 11.43
N LEU A 118 -16.15 -23.63 12.02
CA LEU A 118 -16.86 -23.08 13.17
C LEU A 118 -18.33 -22.79 12.83
N HIS A 119 -18.61 -22.20 11.67
CA HIS A 119 -19.97 -21.98 11.18
C HIS A 119 -20.78 -23.29 11.07
N ALA A 120 -20.17 -24.33 10.50
CA ALA A 120 -20.81 -25.65 10.40
C ALA A 120 -21.09 -26.25 11.78
N GLN A 121 -20.14 -26.18 12.70
CA GLN A 121 -20.31 -26.65 14.09
C GLN A 121 -21.43 -25.89 14.82
N THR A 122 -21.45 -24.56 14.74
CA THR A 122 -22.52 -23.77 15.39
C THR A 122 -23.90 -24.07 14.83
N LEU A 123 -23.99 -24.36 13.53
CA LEU A 123 -25.27 -24.72 12.90
C LEU A 123 -25.70 -26.14 13.31
N GLU A 124 -24.75 -27.07 13.46
CA GLU A 124 -25.00 -28.43 13.96
C GLU A 124 -25.46 -28.43 15.43
N ASP A 125 -24.88 -27.55 16.25
CA ASP A 125 -25.30 -27.31 17.63
C ASP A 125 -26.68 -26.61 17.74
N GLY A 126 -27.21 -26.08 16.64
CA GLY A 126 -28.50 -25.39 16.57
C GLY A 126 -28.46 -23.90 16.97
N ASP A 127 -27.27 -23.33 17.12
CA ASP A 127 -27.05 -21.92 17.46
C ASP A 127 -27.04 -21.01 16.22
N ASP A 128 -27.43 -19.74 16.40
CA ASP A 128 -27.38 -18.71 15.37
C ASP A 128 -25.97 -18.09 15.28
N TRP A 129 -25.22 -18.46 14.24
CA TRP A 129 -23.83 -18.03 14.03
C TRP A 129 -23.67 -16.51 13.93
N ASP A 130 -24.57 -15.82 13.23
CA ASP A 130 -24.52 -14.37 13.05
C ASP A 130 -24.68 -13.66 14.40
N ARG A 131 -25.54 -14.21 15.26
CA ARG A 131 -25.70 -13.72 16.63
C ARG A 131 -24.42 -13.92 17.44
N LYS A 132 -23.85 -15.13 17.45
CA LYS A 132 -22.61 -15.42 18.21
C LYS A 132 -21.46 -14.50 17.80
N ARG A 133 -21.29 -14.26 16.49
CA ARG A 133 -20.29 -13.31 15.96
C ARG A 133 -20.57 -11.87 16.37
N ALA A 134 -21.83 -11.44 16.35
CA ALA A 134 -22.20 -10.07 16.71
C ALA A 134 -21.96 -9.74 18.20
N TRP A 135 -21.90 -10.75 19.08
CA TRP A 135 -21.59 -10.56 20.50
C TRP A 135 -20.14 -10.15 20.75
N ASP A 136 -19.22 -10.58 19.88
CA ASP A 136 -17.79 -10.28 20.00
C ASP A 136 -17.43 -8.90 19.45
N TRP A 137 -18.36 -8.21 18.76
CA TRP A 137 -18.10 -6.89 18.21
C TRP A 137 -18.12 -5.80 19.29
N THR A 138 -16.98 -5.13 19.44
CA THR A 138 -16.90 -3.92 20.25
C THR A 138 -17.60 -2.75 19.55
N ALA A 139 -18.13 -1.80 20.32
CA ALA A 139 -18.79 -0.61 19.77
C ALA A 139 -17.85 0.22 18.86
N GLU A 140 -16.57 0.31 19.23
CA GLU A 140 -15.54 1.01 18.47
C GLU A 140 -15.24 0.33 17.13
N GLU A 141 -15.14 -1.01 17.13
CA GLU A 141 -14.94 -1.79 15.92
C GLU A 141 -16.13 -1.68 14.96
N SER A 142 -17.36 -1.75 15.47
CA SER A 142 -18.55 -1.51 14.65
C SER A 142 -18.56 -0.10 14.05
N ALA A 143 -18.17 0.93 14.81
CA ALA A 143 -18.12 2.30 14.31
C ALA A 143 -17.03 2.47 13.23
N ALA A 144 -15.86 1.86 13.42
CA ALA A 144 -14.79 1.85 12.43
C ALA A 144 -15.20 1.12 11.15
N TRP A 145 -15.92 0.00 11.29
CA TRP A 145 -16.47 -0.75 10.16
C TRP A 145 -17.52 0.06 9.39
N ASP A 146 -18.45 0.71 10.09
CA ASP A 146 -19.46 1.58 9.47
C ASP A 146 -18.80 2.76 8.74
N LYS A 147 -17.75 3.37 9.32
CA LYS A 147 -16.95 4.41 8.65
C LYS A 147 -16.26 3.88 7.38
N LYS A 148 -15.74 2.66 7.40
CA LYS A 148 -15.12 2.01 6.24
C LYS A 148 -16.14 1.74 5.13
N LEU A 149 -17.32 1.23 5.47
CA LEU A 149 -18.42 1.01 4.52
C LEU A 149 -18.92 2.33 3.93
N ALA A 150 -19.12 3.36 4.76
CA ALA A 150 -19.51 4.69 4.31
C ALA A 150 -18.47 5.29 3.35
N LYS A 151 -17.18 5.16 3.65
CA LYS A 151 -16.09 5.58 2.76
C LYS A 151 -16.09 4.81 1.44
N LYS A 152 -16.30 3.48 1.46
CA LYS A 152 -16.40 2.66 0.24
C LYS A 152 -17.59 3.07 -0.62
N LYS A 153 -18.74 3.31 -0.01
CA LYS A 153 -19.95 3.81 -0.70
C LYS A 153 -19.69 5.18 -1.33
N ALA A 154 -19.16 6.12 -0.56
CA ALA A 154 -18.80 7.45 -1.06
C ALA A 154 -17.79 7.38 -2.22
N HIS A 155 -16.80 6.48 -2.15
CA HIS A 155 -15.86 6.29 -3.26
C HIS A 155 -16.53 5.76 -4.51
N ARG A 156 -17.44 4.78 -4.38
CA ARG A 156 -18.21 4.22 -5.50
C ARG A 156 -19.08 5.29 -6.17
N ASP A 157 -19.78 6.06 -5.35
CA ASP A 157 -20.71 7.08 -5.85
C ASP A 157 -19.93 8.24 -6.52
N ASN A 158 -18.70 8.53 -6.06
CA ASN A 158 -17.77 9.50 -6.67
C ASN A 158 -16.94 8.96 -7.87
N VAL A 159 -17.25 7.78 -8.41
CA VAL A 159 -16.59 7.27 -9.63
C VAL A 159 -17.14 7.95 -10.88
N ALA A 160 -18.46 8.15 -10.95
CA ALA A 160 -19.11 8.78 -12.10
C ALA A 160 -18.75 10.27 -12.19
N PHE A 161 -18.61 10.77 -13.41
CA PHE A 161 -18.46 12.21 -13.65
C PHE A 161 -19.77 12.92 -13.29
N GLN A 162 -19.68 13.95 -12.45
CA GLN A 162 -20.82 14.78 -12.03
C GLN A 162 -20.60 16.23 -12.50
N ASP A 163 -19.52 16.85 -12.03
CA ASP A 163 -19.15 18.23 -12.31
C ASP A 163 -17.62 18.37 -12.49
N PHE A 164 -17.21 19.38 -13.26
CA PHE A 164 -15.80 19.72 -13.49
C PHE A 164 -15.11 20.19 -12.20
N GLY A 165 -15.80 20.93 -11.32
CA GLY A 165 -15.23 21.38 -10.04
C GLY A 165 -14.90 20.19 -9.12
N GLN A 166 -15.79 19.22 -9.04
CA GLN A 166 -15.57 18.00 -8.25
C GLN A 166 -14.45 17.13 -8.81
N ASP A 167 -14.37 16.96 -10.15
CA ASP A 167 -13.30 16.20 -10.78
C ASP A 167 -11.93 16.87 -10.60
N ALA A 168 -11.87 18.21 -10.74
CA ALA A 168 -10.68 18.99 -10.44
C ALA A 168 -10.22 18.80 -8.99
N ASN A 169 -11.13 18.86 -8.01
CA ASN A 169 -10.82 18.63 -6.61
C ASN A 169 -10.30 17.20 -6.35
N LYS A 170 -10.88 16.18 -7.02
CA LYS A 170 -10.42 14.80 -6.94
C LYS A 170 -9.01 14.62 -7.51
N ILE A 171 -8.71 15.31 -8.61
CA ILE A 171 -7.37 15.33 -9.21
C ILE A 171 -6.39 16.01 -8.26
N TYR A 172 -6.74 17.18 -7.74
CA TYR A 172 -5.93 17.93 -6.78
C TYR A 172 -5.63 17.11 -5.52
N LYS A 173 -6.64 16.52 -4.87
CA LYS A 173 -6.45 15.67 -3.68
C LYS A 173 -5.53 14.49 -3.94
N ARG A 174 -5.59 13.91 -5.14
CA ARG A 174 -4.67 12.83 -5.53
C ARG A 174 -3.24 13.37 -5.67
N GLN A 175 -3.05 14.51 -6.33
CA GLN A 175 -1.74 15.15 -6.48
C GLN A 175 -1.15 15.55 -5.12
N VAL A 176 -1.94 16.12 -4.22
CA VAL A 176 -1.51 16.46 -2.85
C VAL A 176 -1.10 15.22 -2.06
N ARG A 177 -1.84 14.11 -2.18
CA ARG A 177 -1.47 12.84 -1.53
C ARG A 177 -0.17 12.26 -2.08
N ASP A 178 0.04 12.39 -3.39
CA ASP A 178 1.20 11.85 -4.08
C ASP A 178 2.41 12.81 -4.03
N MET A 179 2.25 14.01 -3.44
CA MET A 179 3.31 14.98 -3.26
C MET A 179 4.24 14.55 -2.11
N ASN A 180 5.55 14.64 -2.34
CA ASN A 180 6.58 14.42 -1.33
C ASN A 180 7.27 15.77 -1.03
N PRO A 181 6.86 16.47 0.04
CA PRO A 181 7.51 17.70 0.49
C PRO A 181 8.90 17.41 1.05
N ASP A 182 9.84 18.31 0.79
CA ASP A 182 11.18 18.25 1.34
C ASP A 182 11.26 19.10 2.61
N VAL A 183 11.20 18.43 3.76
CA VAL A 183 11.10 19.09 5.07
C VAL A 183 12.40 19.77 5.49
N SER A 184 13.56 19.25 5.11
CA SER A 184 14.85 19.81 5.51
C SER A 184 15.14 21.12 4.79
N ASN A 185 14.86 21.17 3.48
CA ASN A 185 14.97 22.40 2.69
C ASN A 185 13.98 23.46 3.17
N TYR A 186 12.77 23.06 3.56
CA TYR A 186 11.79 23.97 4.15
C TYR A 186 12.29 24.56 5.48
N GLU A 187 12.86 23.74 6.37
CA GLU A 187 13.42 24.20 7.64
C GLU A 187 14.64 25.12 7.43
N ALA A 188 15.51 24.82 6.47
CA ALA A 188 16.65 25.68 6.13
C ALA A 188 16.19 27.03 5.58
N GLU A 189 15.22 27.05 4.65
CA GLU A 189 14.61 28.27 4.12
C GLU A 189 13.92 29.09 5.23
N LYS A 190 13.24 28.41 6.18
CA LYS A 190 12.62 29.03 7.36
C LYS A 190 13.66 29.70 8.25
N MET A 191 14.73 28.99 8.61
CA MET A 191 15.78 29.53 9.47
C MET A 191 16.49 30.72 8.83
N ALA A 192 16.79 30.64 7.52
CA ALA A 192 17.40 31.74 6.79
C ALA A 192 16.49 32.98 6.70
N ALA A 193 15.18 32.79 6.59
CA ALA A 193 14.22 33.89 6.61
C ALA A 193 14.12 34.54 8.01
N VAL A 194 14.10 33.73 9.08
CA VAL A 194 14.16 34.23 10.46
C VAL A 194 15.45 34.99 10.74
N GLU A 195 16.60 34.50 10.26
CA GLU A 195 17.89 35.19 10.39
C GLU A 195 17.89 36.53 9.65
N ARG A 196 17.32 36.58 8.44
CA ARG A 196 17.17 37.84 7.69
C ARG A 196 16.28 38.84 8.43
N ALA A 197 15.15 38.38 8.98
CA ALA A 197 14.26 39.21 9.79
C ALA A 197 14.94 39.71 11.08
N ALA A 198 15.80 38.89 11.70
CA ALA A 198 16.61 39.30 12.84
C ALA A 198 17.62 40.38 12.46
N GLN A 199 18.28 40.24 11.30
CA GLN A 199 19.25 41.22 10.79
C GLN A 199 18.59 42.53 10.36
N SER A 200 17.38 42.48 9.79
CA SER A 200 16.62 43.67 9.39
C SER A 200 15.93 44.37 10.56
N GLY A 201 15.91 43.75 11.75
CA GLY A 201 15.19 44.27 12.92
C GLY A 201 13.66 44.15 12.78
N GLY A 202 13.16 43.29 11.88
CA GLY A 202 11.73 43.07 11.61
C GLY A 202 11.05 42.08 12.56
N LEU A 203 11.79 41.52 13.54
CA LEU A 203 11.23 40.65 14.57
C LEU A 203 10.59 41.50 15.68
N GLU A 204 9.26 41.43 15.76
CA GLU A 204 8.49 42.01 16.84
C GLU A 204 8.30 40.96 17.94
N ILE A 205 8.71 41.28 19.16
CA ILE A 205 8.51 40.40 20.31
C ILE A 205 7.08 40.63 20.82
N VAL A 206 6.20 39.68 20.55
CA VAL A 206 4.80 39.72 21.01
C VAL A 206 4.70 38.84 22.25
N GLU A 207 4.28 39.43 23.37
CA GLU A 207 3.92 38.68 24.57
C GLU A 207 2.52 38.10 24.39
N THR A 208 2.41 36.78 24.39
CA THR A 208 1.13 36.08 24.32
C THR A 208 0.39 36.11 25.66
N GLU A 209 -0.92 35.83 25.67
CA GLU A 209 -1.77 35.86 26.88
C GLU A 209 -1.27 34.92 28.00
N ASP A 210 -0.44 33.93 27.66
CA ASP A 210 0.20 32.98 28.59
C ASP A 210 1.56 33.48 29.14
N GLY A 211 2.00 34.69 28.78
CA GLY A 211 3.27 35.28 29.22
C GLY A 211 4.51 34.78 28.47
N GLU A 212 4.33 34.02 27.38
CA GLU A 212 5.43 33.58 26.51
C GLU A 212 5.73 34.66 25.44
N LEU A 213 6.99 35.07 25.37
CA LEU A 213 7.50 36.04 24.38
C LEU A 213 7.81 35.32 23.06
N ILE A 214 6.98 35.54 22.04
CA ILE A 214 7.16 34.96 20.70
C ILE A 214 7.70 36.04 19.77
N ALA A 215 8.85 35.79 19.14
CA ALA A 215 9.36 36.64 18.07
C ALA A 215 8.55 36.38 16.79
N VAL A 216 7.64 37.31 16.47
CA VAL A 216 6.80 37.28 15.28
C VAL A 216 7.41 38.20 14.24
N ASP A 217 7.64 37.68 13.04
CA ASP A 217 8.08 38.47 11.89
C ASP A 217 6.93 39.36 11.40
N LYS A 218 7.07 40.68 11.56
CA LYS A 218 6.04 41.68 11.20
C LYS A 218 5.99 41.92 9.70
N ASP A 219 7.13 41.84 9.03
CA ASP A 219 7.27 42.10 7.60
C ASP A 219 6.79 40.91 6.76
N GLY A 220 6.63 39.73 7.38
CA GLY A 220 6.05 38.54 6.74
C GLY A 220 7.00 37.90 5.74
N SER A 221 8.31 37.98 5.97
CA SER A 221 9.34 37.47 5.06
C SER A 221 9.25 35.96 4.81
N PHE A 222 8.84 35.20 5.83
CA PHE A 222 8.57 33.76 5.71
C PHE A 222 7.07 33.44 5.71
N TYR A 223 6.35 33.98 6.69
CA TYR A 223 4.90 33.88 6.79
C TYR A 223 4.28 35.12 6.14
N SER A 224 4.14 35.06 4.81
CA SER A 224 3.61 36.14 3.98
C SER A 224 2.28 36.67 4.50
N THR A 225 2.24 37.97 4.79
CA THR A 225 1.02 38.72 5.07
C THR A 225 0.45 39.26 3.76
N LYS A 226 -0.83 39.67 3.76
CA LYS A 226 -1.54 40.18 2.57
C LYS A 226 -0.79 41.31 1.85
N ASP A 227 -0.01 42.10 2.59
CA ASP A 227 0.72 43.27 2.10
C ASP A 227 2.20 42.98 1.79
N SER A 228 2.68 41.75 2.04
CA SER A 228 4.06 41.36 1.74
C SER A 228 4.29 41.13 0.24
N THR A 229 5.40 41.67 -0.28
CA THR A 229 5.75 41.60 -1.72
C THR A 229 6.88 40.62 -2.04
N ASP A 230 7.43 39.95 -1.04
CA ASP A 230 8.65 39.13 -1.16
C ASP A 230 8.49 37.94 -2.12
N PHE A 231 7.27 37.49 -2.39
CA PHE A 231 7.00 36.42 -3.35
C PHE A 231 7.43 36.79 -4.79
N VAL A 232 7.41 38.09 -5.15
CA VAL A 232 7.70 38.56 -6.52
C VAL A 232 9.16 38.29 -6.92
N GLY A 233 10.07 38.27 -5.94
CA GLY A 233 11.49 38.01 -6.17
C GLY A 233 11.88 36.53 -6.20
N ASN A 234 10.96 35.61 -5.87
CA ASN A 234 11.28 34.20 -5.74
C ASN A 234 11.60 33.57 -7.10
N LYS A 235 12.83 33.07 -7.25
CA LYS A 235 13.30 32.33 -8.43
C LYS A 235 13.60 30.89 -8.00
N PRO A 236 12.68 29.94 -8.24
CA PRO A 236 12.90 28.54 -7.91
C PRO A 236 14.15 27.99 -8.61
N SER A 237 14.83 27.05 -7.96
CA SER A 237 15.93 26.32 -8.61
C SER A 237 15.43 25.53 -9.82
N LYS A 238 16.31 25.32 -10.80
CA LYS A 238 15.98 24.56 -12.01
C LYS A 238 15.49 23.15 -11.69
N GLU A 239 16.06 22.50 -10.69
CA GLU A 239 15.65 21.17 -10.22
C GLU A 239 14.18 21.13 -9.75
N LYS A 240 13.73 22.17 -9.01
CA LYS A 240 12.34 22.28 -8.57
C LYS A 240 11.39 22.45 -9.77
N ILE A 241 11.82 23.18 -10.80
CA ILE A 241 11.07 23.35 -12.06
C ILE A 241 11.00 22.04 -12.83
N ASP A 242 12.12 21.34 -12.98
CA ASP A 242 12.19 20.06 -13.69
C ASP A 242 11.31 18.99 -13.01
N LYS A 243 11.28 18.97 -11.67
CA LYS A 243 10.36 18.10 -10.91
C LYS A 243 8.89 18.41 -11.23
N LEU A 244 8.49 19.68 -11.24
CA LEU A 244 7.14 20.10 -11.58
C LEU A 244 6.76 19.69 -13.01
N VAL A 245 7.65 19.92 -13.97
CA VAL A 245 7.43 19.54 -15.38
C VAL A 245 7.28 18.02 -15.51
N GLY A 246 8.13 17.24 -14.82
CA GLY A 246 8.03 15.79 -14.79
C GLY A 246 6.71 15.29 -14.20
N GLU A 247 6.20 15.94 -13.15
CA GLU A 247 4.89 15.61 -12.56
C GLU A 247 3.72 15.92 -13.53
N ILE A 248 3.80 17.04 -14.26
CA ILE A 248 2.81 17.41 -15.28
C ILE A 248 2.81 16.38 -16.42
N GLN A 249 3.99 16.04 -16.96
CA GLN A 249 4.12 15.05 -18.02
C GLN A 249 3.60 13.68 -17.58
N LYS A 250 3.96 13.22 -16.37
CA LYS A 250 3.45 11.97 -15.80
C LYS A 250 1.92 11.97 -15.67
N ALA A 251 1.32 13.10 -15.29
CA ALA A 251 -0.14 13.23 -15.21
C ALA A 251 -0.80 13.11 -16.60
N GLU A 252 -0.20 13.72 -17.63
CA GLU A 252 -0.66 13.60 -19.02
C GLU A 252 -0.52 12.18 -19.56
N GLU A 253 0.62 11.52 -19.32
CA GLU A 253 0.85 10.13 -19.71
C GLU A 253 -0.18 9.18 -19.10
N VAL A 254 -0.47 9.31 -17.81
CA VAL A 254 -1.50 8.51 -17.15
C VAL A 254 -2.88 8.75 -17.78
N ARG A 255 -3.21 9.99 -18.14
CA ARG A 255 -4.46 10.33 -18.82
C ARG A 255 -4.52 9.71 -20.22
N LEU A 256 -3.44 9.80 -21.00
CA LEU A 256 -3.33 9.23 -22.33
C LEU A 256 -3.38 7.70 -22.32
N LYS A 257 -2.66 7.06 -21.39
CA LYS A 257 -2.69 5.60 -21.19
C LYS A 257 -4.10 5.11 -20.89
N LYS A 258 -4.82 5.74 -19.94
CA LYS A 258 -6.22 5.40 -19.64
C LYS A 258 -7.18 5.66 -20.80
N ARG A 259 -6.88 6.62 -21.68
CA ARG A 259 -7.65 6.84 -22.91
C ARG A 259 -7.38 5.72 -23.92
N LYS A 260 -6.11 5.34 -24.11
CA LYS A 260 -5.68 4.26 -25.00
C LYS A 260 -6.26 2.92 -24.56
N GLU A 261 -6.19 2.57 -23.28
CA GLU A 261 -6.78 1.33 -22.73
C GLU A 261 -8.29 1.23 -22.98
N ARG A 262 -9.02 2.35 -22.93
CA ARG A 262 -10.45 2.39 -23.24
C ARG A 262 -10.75 2.32 -24.73
N SER A 263 -9.85 2.78 -25.58
CA SER A 263 -10.03 2.82 -27.04
C SER A 263 -9.53 1.57 -27.75
N GLY A 264 -8.47 0.94 -27.23
CA GLY A 264 -7.79 -0.21 -27.81
C GLY A 264 -8.27 -1.56 -27.29
N LYS A 265 -9.24 -1.57 -26.37
CA LYS A 265 -9.93 -2.81 -26.01
C LYS A 265 -10.88 -3.14 -27.17
N GLU A 266 -10.43 -3.98 -28.09
CA GLU A 266 -11.34 -4.61 -29.05
C GLU A 266 -12.37 -5.41 -28.27
N GLU A 267 -13.64 -5.16 -28.56
CA GLU A 267 -14.72 -6.02 -28.09
C GLU A 267 -14.65 -7.27 -28.97
N ASP A 268 -14.48 -8.45 -28.36
CA ASP A 268 -14.50 -9.79 -29.01
C ASP A 268 -15.87 -10.13 -29.66
N GLY A 269 -16.67 -9.12 -30.02
CA GLY A 269 -17.98 -9.28 -30.64
C GLY A 269 -17.93 -9.09 -32.15
N ASP A 270 -19.06 -9.41 -32.80
CA ASP A 270 -19.21 -9.26 -34.24
C ASP A 270 -18.95 -7.80 -34.68
N VAL A 271 -18.18 -7.67 -35.77
CA VAL A 271 -17.82 -6.37 -36.34
C VAL A 271 -19.04 -5.78 -37.05
N THR A 272 -19.74 -4.87 -36.38
CA THR A 272 -20.93 -4.16 -36.89
C THR A 272 -20.60 -2.84 -37.61
N TYR A 273 -19.33 -2.56 -37.90
CA TYR A 273 -18.88 -1.27 -38.43
C TYR A 273 -17.90 -1.43 -39.60
N ILE A 274 -17.93 -0.47 -40.53
CA ILE A 274 -17.03 -0.42 -41.70
C ILE A 274 -15.84 0.54 -41.47
N ASN A 275 -16.03 1.61 -40.68
CA ASN A 275 -14.98 2.59 -40.37
C ASN A 275 -14.97 2.97 -38.88
N ASP A 276 -13.89 3.61 -38.41
CA ASP A 276 -13.73 3.99 -36.99
C ASP A 276 -14.78 5.00 -36.51
N LYS A 277 -15.23 5.90 -37.37
CA LYS A 277 -16.29 6.87 -37.03
C LYS A 277 -17.64 6.17 -36.83
N ASN A 278 -17.92 5.17 -37.65
CA ASN A 278 -19.11 4.31 -37.57
C ASN A 278 -19.02 3.45 -36.31
N LYS A 279 -17.84 2.90 -35.96
CA LYS A 279 -17.62 2.23 -34.67
C LYS A 279 -17.99 3.13 -33.49
N GLN A 280 -17.48 4.36 -33.45
CA GLN A 280 -17.79 5.32 -32.39
C GLN A 280 -19.27 5.70 -32.35
N PHE A 281 -19.91 5.82 -33.52
CA PHE A 281 -21.33 6.10 -33.63
C PHE A 281 -22.18 4.93 -33.12
N ASN A 282 -21.88 3.70 -33.55
CA ASN A 282 -22.54 2.48 -33.06
C ASN A 282 -22.32 2.28 -31.56
N GLN A 283 -21.13 2.57 -31.03
CA GLN A 283 -20.88 2.58 -29.58
C GLN A 283 -21.71 3.63 -28.85
N LYS A 284 -21.94 4.81 -29.46
CA LYS A 284 -22.83 5.83 -28.90
C LYS A 284 -24.26 5.32 -28.88
N LEU A 285 -24.77 4.76 -30.00
CA LEU A 285 -26.11 4.17 -30.06
C LEU A 285 -26.28 3.06 -29.04
N ALA A 286 -25.29 2.17 -28.92
CA ALA A 286 -25.29 1.07 -27.97
C ALA A 286 -25.48 1.56 -26.52
N ARG A 287 -24.81 2.65 -26.12
CA ARG A 287 -24.95 3.22 -24.77
C ARG A 287 -26.35 3.74 -24.46
N PHE A 288 -27.07 4.28 -25.45
CA PHE A 288 -28.39 4.88 -25.24
C PHE A 288 -29.54 3.90 -25.48
N TYR A 289 -29.43 3.04 -26.50
CA TYR A 289 -30.55 2.26 -27.02
C TYR A 289 -30.50 0.78 -26.64
N ASN A 290 -29.34 0.18 -26.35
CA ASN A 290 -29.27 -1.26 -26.02
C ASN A 290 -30.14 -1.64 -24.82
N LYS A 291 -30.37 -0.72 -23.88
CA LYS A 291 -31.29 -0.93 -22.75
C LYS A 291 -32.73 -1.18 -23.19
N TYR A 292 -33.14 -0.59 -24.32
CA TYR A 292 -34.51 -0.66 -24.84
C TYR A 292 -34.65 -1.63 -26.02
N THR A 293 -33.55 -1.97 -26.70
CA THR A 293 -33.54 -2.82 -27.88
C THR A 293 -32.97 -4.22 -27.62
N SER A 294 -32.84 -4.63 -26.35
CA SER A 294 -32.31 -5.95 -25.98
C SER A 294 -33.17 -7.08 -26.52
N GLU A 295 -34.50 -6.98 -26.41
CA GLU A 295 -35.42 -8.01 -26.91
C GLU A 295 -35.33 -8.16 -28.44
N ILE A 296 -35.23 -7.04 -29.15
CA ILE A 296 -35.06 -7.01 -30.60
C ILE A 296 -33.74 -7.69 -30.98
N ARG A 297 -32.66 -7.36 -30.28
CA ARG A 297 -31.35 -7.95 -30.49
C ARG A 297 -31.36 -9.46 -30.25
N ASP A 298 -31.92 -9.91 -29.13
CA ASP A 298 -32.02 -11.33 -28.79
C ASP A 298 -32.87 -12.09 -29.82
N SER A 299 -33.94 -11.47 -30.33
CA SER A 299 -34.75 -12.05 -31.40
C SER A 299 -33.98 -12.15 -32.73
N PHE A 300 -33.13 -11.18 -33.06
CA PHE A 300 -32.23 -11.31 -34.21
C PHE A 300 -31.20 -12.43 -34.01
N GLU A 301 -30.60 -12.55 -32.83
CA GLU A 301 -29.64 -13.62 -32.50
C GLU A 301 -30.32 -15.00 -32.46
N ARG A 302 -31.61 -15.08 -32.11
CA ARG A 302 -32.45 -16.29 -32.15
C ARG A 302 -33.05 -16.59 -33.54
N GLY A 303 -32.74 -15.82 -34.57
CA GLY A 303 -33.20 -16.11 -35.94
C GLY A 303 -34.59 -15.58 -36.29
N THR A 304 -35.00 -14.44 -35.71
CA THR A 304 -36.25 -13.70 -36.00
C THR A 304 -37.56 -14.47 -35.79
N ALA A 305 -37.51 -15.59 -35.08
CA ALA A 305 -38.71 -16.26 -34.60
C ALA A 305 -39.35 -15.41 -33.48
N ILE A 306 -40.61 -15.01 -33.69
CA ILE A 306 -41.46 -14.34 -32.69
C ILE A 306 -41.79 -15.33 -31.56
#